data_AF-A0A0A1D5J8-F1
#
_entry.id   AF-A0A0A1D5J8-F1
#
_cell.length_a   1.000
_cell.length_b   1.000
_cell.length_c   1.000
_cell.angle_alpha   90.00
_cell.angle_beta   90.00
_cell.angle_gamma   90.00
#
_symmetry.space_group_name_H-M   'P 1'
#
loop_
_entity.id
_entity.type
_entity.pdbx_description
1 polymer ?
#
loop_
_entity_poly.entity_id
_entity_poly.type
_entity_poly.pdbx_seq_one_letter_code
_entity_poly.pdbx_strand_id
1 'polypeptide(L)'
;MTLADMNIKQRVRLVPFVLAVLAMLCSIVGPNAGLYLAGHSLALVAALAVPVSYGWLSRGAGTQNKSQRAALTAGLSLLAVVLAFAEAVMLSYGSADGAVADIGGTFLWLVGGVGLLALSGLAAYQWPRQGH
;
A
#
# COMPACT_ATOMS: atom_id res chain seq x y z
N MET A 1 3.28 17.79 -15.32
CA MET A 1 1.87 17.45 -15.49
C MET A 1 1.23 17.43 -14.12
N THR A 2 0.52 18.50 -13.77
CA THR A 2 -0.13 18.70 -12.47
C THR A 2 -1.31 17.73 -12.31
N LEU A 3 -1.58 17.25 -11.09
CA LEU A 3 -2.73 16.37 -10.78
C LEU A 3 -4.06 16.92 -11.34
N ALA A 4 -4.17 18.25 -11.46
CA ALA A 4 -5.27 18.98 -12.05
C ALA A 4 -5.57 18.63 -13.53
N ASP A 5 -4.56 18.32 -14.33
CA ASP A 5 -4.69 18.03 -15.78
C ASP A 5 -5.01 16.56 -16.10
N MET A 6 -5.02 15.68 -15.09
CA MET A 6 -5.25 14.26 -15.32
C MET A 6 -6.74 13.93 -15.44
N ASN A 7 -7.07 13.17 -16.50
CA ASN A 7 -8.39 12.57 -16.70
C ASN A 7 -8.81 11.73 -15.47
N ILE A 8 -10.09 11.75 -15.10
CA ILE A 8 -10.67 10.99 -13.98
C ILE A 8 -10.23 9.51 -14.01
N LYS A 9 -10.20 8.87 -15.18
CA LYS A 9 -9.73 7.47 -15.33
C LYS A 9 -8.25 7.29 -14.91
N GLN A 10 -7.41 8.28 -15.19
CA GLN A 10 -6.01 8.27 -14.77
C GLN A 10 -5.81 8.62 -13.29
N ARG A 11 -6.74 9.34 -12.66
CA ARG A 11 -6.68 9.59 -11.20
C ARG A 11 -7.06 8.34 -10.42
N VAL A 12 -8.10 7.64 -10.87
CA VAL A 12 -8.59 6.42 -10.24
C VAL A 12 -7.53 5.30 -10.23
N ARG A 13 -6.69 5.18 -11.26
CA ARG A 13 -5.60 4.18 -11.28
C ARG A 13 -4.52 4.41 -10.20
N LEU A 14 -4.38 5.64 -9.70
CA LEU A 14 -3.36 6.00 -8.71
C LEU A 14 -3.83 5.74 -7.28
N VAL A 15 -5.12 5.48 -7.06
CA VAL A 15 -5.69 5.20 -5.72
C VAL A 15 -4.89 4.14 -4.93
N PRO A 16 -4.60 2.94 -5.46
CA PRO A 16 -3.82 1.95 -4.70
C PRO A 16 -2.40 2.43 -4.38
N PHE A 17 -1.79 3.23 -5.26
CA PHE A 17 -0.47 3.81 -5.04
C PHE A 17 -0.49 4.90 -3.96
N VAL A 18 -1.48 5.81 -4.00
CA VAL A 18 -1.66 6.85 -2.98
C VAL A 18 -1.92 6.23 -1.61
N LEU A 19 -2.71 5.16 -1.54
CA LEU A 19 -2.93 4.41 -0.30
C LEU A 19 -1.66 3.74 0.21
N ALA A 20 -0.83 3.17 -0.67
CA ALA A 20 0.47 2.61 -0.29
C ALA A 20 1.43 3.68 0.25
N VAL A 21 1.47 4.86 -0.37
CA VAL A 21 2.26 6.01 0.11
C VAL A 21 1.75 6.48 1.47
N LEU A 22 0.43 6.59 1.63
CA LEU A 22 -0.18 7.00 2.89
C LEU A 22 0.16 6.00 4.01
N ALA A 23 0.09 4.69 3.74
CA ALA A 23 0.46 3.66 4.72
C ALA A 23 1.90 3.84 5.21
N MET A 24 2.84 4.03 4.28
CA MET A 24 4.26 4.30 4.58
C MET A 24 4.44 5.59 5.40
N LEU A 25 3.82 6.69 4.98
CA LEU A 25 3.94 7.97 5.68
C LEU A 25 3.35 7.92 7.10
N CYS A 26 2.20 7.27 7.28
CA CYS A 26 1.59 7.09 8.59
C CYS A 26 2.47 6.27 9.54
N SER A 27 3.16 5.25 9.01
CA SER A 27 4.08 4.43 9.78
C SER A 27 5.39 5.14 10.14
N ILE A 28 5.87 6.06 9.29
CA ILE A 28 7.09 6.86 9.56
C ILE A 28 6.81 8.04 10.51
N VAL A 29 5.72 8.77 10.29
CA VAL A 29 5.44 10.03 10.99
C VAL A 29 4.71 9.78 12.32
N GLY A 30 3.85 8.76 12.37
CA GLY A 30 3.06 8.42 13.56
C GLY A 30 3.87 8.20 14.84
N PRO A 31 4.95 7.40 14.81
CA PRO A 31 5.75 7.12 16.00
C PRO A 31 6.42 8.36 16.59
N ASN A 32 6.79 9.31 15.74
CA ASN A 32 7.58 10.48 16.11
C ASN A 32 6.74 11.62 16.72
N ALA A 33 5.41 11.60 16.55
CA ALA A 33 4.51 12.68 16.96
C ALA A 33 3.68 12.37 18.22
N GLY A 34 4.03 11.34 18.99
CA GLY A 34 3.19 10.84 20.11
C GLY A 34 1.89 10.17 19.65
N LEU A 35 1.74 9.95 18.34
CA LEU A 35 0.59 9.31 17.70
C LEU A 35 0.89 7.85 17.34
N TYR A 36 1.75 7.18 18.10
CA TYR A 36 2.25 5.83 17.83
C TYR A 36 1.12 4.86 17.47
N LEU A 37 0.11 4.77 18.33
CA LEU A 37 -1.05 3.89 18.14
C LEU A 37 -1.88 4.29 16.91
N ALA A 38 -2.09 5.59 16.71
CA ALA A 38 -2.90 6.11 15.61
C ALA A 38 -2.20 5.96 14.25
N GLY A 39 -0.88 6.16 14.19
CA GLY A 39 -0.08 6.05 12.97
C GLY A 39 0.00 4.62 12.45
N HIS A 40 0.35 3.67 13.33
CA HIS A 40 0.42 2.25 12.96
C HIS A 40 -0.97 1.66 12.64
N SER A 41 -2.02 2.07 13.34
CA SER A 41 -3.39 1.64 13.00
C SER A 41 -3.86 2.19 11.66
N LEU A 42 -3.59 3.47 11.35
CA LEU A 42 -3.90 4.04 10.02
C LEU A 42 -3.08 3.37 8.91
N ALA A 43 -1.80 3.09 9.18
CA ALA A 43 -0.92 2.40 8.24
C ALA A 43 -1.44 1.00 7.90
N LEU A 44 -1.91 0.25 8.91
CA LEU A 44 -2.51 -1.07 8.74
C LEU A 44 -3.79 -1.01 7.89
N VAL A 45 -4.70 -0.08 8.20
CA VAL A 45 -5.95 0.11 7.44
C VAL A 45 -5.63 0.50 5.99
N ALA A 46 -4.70 1.41 5.77
CA ALA A 46 -4.30 1.86 4.44
C ALA A 46 -3.63 0.73 3.64
N ALA A 47 -2.79 -0.09 4.26
CA ALA A 47 -2.14 -1.25 3.64
C ALA A 47 -3.15 -2.27 3.12
N LEU A 48 -4.15 -2.63 3.94
CA LEU A 48 -5.22 -3.56 3.56
C LEU A 48 -6.18 -2.95 2.52
N ALA A 49 -6.34 -1.62 2.52
CA ALA A 49 -7.14 -0.93 1.52
C ALA A 49 -6.52 -1.02 0.11
N VAL A 50 -5.20 -1.19 -0.05
CA VAL A 50 -4.53 -1.29 -1.36
C VAL A 50 -5.03 -2.46 -2.22
N PRO A 51 -4.97 -3.72 -1.77
CA PRO A 51 -5.45 -4.85 -2.57
C PRO A 51 -6.96 -4.79 -2.82
N VAL A 52 -7.75 -4.31 -1.84
CA VAL A 52 -9.21 -4.14 -1.99
C VAL A 52 -9.52 -3.12 -3.08
N SER A 53 -8.86 -1.96 -3.03
CA SER A 53 -9.02 -0.90 -4.03
C SER A 53 -8.63 -1.38 -5.42
N TYR A 54 -7.48 -2.04 -5.55
CA TYR A 54 -7.02 -2.57 -6.83
C TYR A 54 -7.98 -3.64 -7.38
N GLY A 55 -8.43 -4.57 -6.54
CA GLY A 55 -9.38 -5.62 -6.93
C GLY A 55 -10.72 -5.05 -7.40
N TRP A 56 -11.22 -4.00 -6.73
CA TRP A 56 -12.49 -3.37 -7.09
C TRP A 56 -12.39 -2.55 -8.37
N LEU A 57 -11.33 -1.76 -8.53
CA LEU A 57 -11.09 -0.96 -9.73
C LEU A 57 -10.83 -1.84 -10.95
N SER A 58 -10.10 -2.94 -10.78
CA SER A 58 -9.68 -3.81 -11.89
C SER A 58 -10.84 -4.67 -12.44
N ARG A 59 -11.96 -4.78 -11.70
CA ARG A 59 -13.21 -5.38 -12.21
C ARG A 59 -13.83 -4.58 -13.36
N GLY A 60 -13.66 -3.25 -13.39
CA GLY A 60 -14.17 -2.39 -14.45
C GLY A 60 -13.22 -2.22 -15.65
N ALA A 61 -11.96 -2.67 -15.54
CA ALA A 61 -10.97 -2.55 -16.60
C ALA A 61 -11.06 -3.74 -17.58
N GLY A 62 -11.97 -3.64 -18.55
CA GLY A 62 -12.32 -4.72 -19.49
C GLY A 62 -11.20 -5.21 -20.43
N THR A 63 -9.99 -4.65 -20.37
CA THR A 63 -8.88 -4.97 -21.29
C THR A 63 -7.64 -5.57 -20.63
N GLN A 64 -7.65 -5.77 -19.30
CA GLN A 64 -6.50 -6.32 -18.59
C GLN A 64 -6.52 -7.86 -18.61
N ASN A 65 -5.36 -8.49 -18.89
CA ASN A 65 -5.22 -9.94 -18.88
C ASN A 65 -5.58 -10.52 -17.49
N LYS A 66 -6.52 -11.49 -17.45
CA LYS A 66 -7.02 -12.10 -16.20
C LYS A 66 -5.88 -12.67 -15.33
N SER A 67 -4.89 -13.32 -15.94
CA SER A 67 -3.76 -13.92 -15.22
C SER A 67 -2.88 -12.85 -14.56
N GLN A 68 -2.55 -11.79 -15.30
CA GLN A 68 -1.75 -10.66 -14.80
C GLN A 68 -2.48 -9.91 -13.68
N ARG A 69 -3.79 -9.69 -13.83
CA ARG A 69 -4.63 -9.08 -12.79
C ARG A 69 -4.69 -9.93 -11.52
N ALA A 70 -4.82 -11.25 -11.65
CA ALA A 70 -4.80 -12.17 -10.53
C ALA A 70 -3.43 -12.17 -9.83
N ALA A 71 -2.33 -12.22 -10.58
CA ALA A 71 -0.97 -12.17 -10.03
C ALA A 71 -0.69 -10.87 -9.26
N LEU A 72 -1.09 -9.71 -9.81
CA LEU A 72 -0.95 -8.41 -9.13
C LEU A 72 -1.82 -8.33 -7.87
N THR A 73 -3.05 -8.84 -7.93
CA THR A 73 -3.93 -8.86 -6.74
C THR A 73 -3.37 -9.76 -5.66
N ALA A 74 -2.84 -10.94 -6.02
CA ALA A 74 -2.22 -11.87 -5.08
C ALA A 74 -0.95 -11.28 -4.46
N GLY A 75 -0.08 -10.67 -5.27
CA GLY A 75 1.13 -10.00 -4.81
C GLY A 75 0.86 -8.83 -3.87
N LEU A 76 -0.10 -7.96 -4.23
CA LEU A 76 -0.55 -6.85 -3.38
C LEU A 76 -1.16 -7.36 -2.07
N SER A 77 -1.96 -8.42 -2.12
CA SER A 77 -2.57 -9.02 -0.93
C SER A 77 -1.51 -9.61 0.01
N LEU A 78 -0.55 -10.35 -0.54
CA LEU A 78 0.54 -10.94 0.24
C LEU A 78 1.37 -9.86 0.94
N LEU A 79 1.78 -8.83 0.21
CA LEU A 79 2.57 -7.74 0.77
C LEU A 79 1.77 -6.89 1.76
N ALA A 80 0.46 -6.71 1.54
CA ALA A 80 -0.41 -6.03 2.49
C ALA A 80 -0.50 -6.79 3.81
N VAL A 81 -0.58 -8.12 3.77
CA VAL A 81 -0.56 -8.96 4.96
C VAL A 81 0.79 -8.90 5.66
N VAL A 82 1.91 -8.95 4.91
CA VAL A 82 3.26 -8.83 5.48
C VAL A 82 3.43 -7.48 6.18
N LEU A 83 3.00 -6.38 5.54
CA LEU A 83 3.05 -5.05 6.14
C LEU A 83 2.12 -4.96 7.35
N ALA A 84 0.89 -5.43 7.26
CA ALA A 84 -0.05 -5.43 8.39
C ALA A 84 0.48 -6.23 9.59
N PHE A 85 1.16 -7.36 9.33
CA PHE A 85 1.80 -8.14 10.38
C PHE A 85 2.96 -7.37 11.02
N ALA A 86 3.80 -6.71 10.23
CA ALA A 86 4.87 -5.85 10.75
C ALA A 86 4.32 -4.72 11.63
N GLU A 87 3.27 -4.02 11.17
CA GLU A 87 2.57 -2.97 11.92
C GLU A 87 1.95 -3.51 13.23
N ALA A 88 1.35 -4.71 13.20
CA ALA A 88 0.79 -5.34 14.39
C ALA A 88 1.87 -5.74 15.42
N VAL A 89 3.02 -6.23 14.94
CA VAL A 89 4.18 -6.52 15.78
C VAL A 89 4.70 -5.23 16.44
N MET A 90 4.86 -4.16 15.66
CA MET A 90 5.26 -2.85 16.20
C MET A 90 4.25 -2.36 17.24
N LEU A 91 2.95 -2.37 16.94
CA LEU A 91 1.88 -2.04 17.90
C LEU A 91 1.96 -2.85 19.20
N SER A 92 2.28 -4.15 19.11
CA SER A 92 2.39 -5.03 20.27
C SER A 92 3.54 -4.67 21.21
N TYR A 93 4.59 -4.00 20.72
CA TYR A 93 5.68 -3.53 21.58
C TYR A 93 5.32 -2.27 22.37
N GLY A 94 4.24 -1.58 22.01
CA GLY A 94 3.67 -0.45 22.77
C GLY A 94 4.59 0.77 22.89
N SER A 95 5.74 0.77 22.22
CA SER A 95 6.79 1.79 22.33
C SER A 95 7.61 1.84 21.04
N ALA A 96 7.93 3.06 20.59
CA ALA A 96 8.81 3.29 19.44
C ALA A 96 10.21 2.70 19.67
N ASP A 97 10.76 2.81 20.89
CA ASP A 97 12.10 2.33 21.20
C ASP A 97 12.21 0.79 21.17
N GLY A 98 11.14 0.10 21.58
CA GLY A 98 11.07 -1.37 21.53
C GLY A 98 10.87 -1.90 20.10
N ALA A 99 10.12 -1.17 19.27
CA ALA A 99 9.85 -1.53 17.88
C ALA A 99 11.03 -1.28 16.94
N VAL A 100 11.79 -0.20 17.15
CA VAL A 100 13.00 0.11 16.36
C VAL A 100 14.13 -0.89 16.62
N ALA A 101 14.16 -1.51 17.81
CA ALA A 101 15.14 -2.54 18.15
C ALA A 101 14.81 -3.93 17.56
N ASP A 102 13.59 -4.14 17.04
CA ASP A 102 13.19 -5.39 16.41
C ASP A 102 13.59 -5.43 14.92
N ILE A 103 14.70 -6.13 14.67
CA ILE A 103 15.24 -6.39 13.33
C ILE A 103 14.19 -7.12 12.46
N GLY A 104 13.36 -7.98 13.06
CA GLY A 104 12.34 -8.76 12.35
C GLY A 104 11.18 -7.89 11.85
N GLY A 105 10.54 -7.14 12.75
CA GLY A 105 9.48 -6.20 12.43
C GLY A 105 9.92 -5.13 11.43
N THR A 106 11.10 -4.55 11.62
CA THR A 106 11.65 -3.53 10.71
C THR A 106 11.94 -4.09 9.31
N PHE A 107 12.49 -5.31 9.23
CA PHE A 107 12.73 -5.98 7.95
C PHE A 107 11.41 -6.28 7.21
N LEU A 108 10.42 -6.82 7.91
CA LEU A 108 9.09 -7.10 7.33
C LEU A 108 8.37 -5.82 6.91
N TRP A 109 8.53 -4.73 7.67
CA TRP A 109 8.02 -3.42 7.31
C TRP A 109 8.65 -2.90 6.02
N LEU A 110 9.98 -3.01 5.86
CA LEU A 110 10.68 -2.62 4.64
C LEU A 110 10.21 -3.46 3.44
N VAL A 111 10.19 -4.78 3.57
CA VAL A 111 9.77 -5.70 2.49
C VAL A 111 8.31 -5.46 2.12
N GLY A 112 7.43 -5.38 3.11
CA GLY A 112 6.00 -5.14 2.95
C GLY A 112 5.72 -3.78 2.33
N GLY A 113 6.25 -2.70 2.91
CA GLY A 113 6.03 -1.32 2.50
C GLY A 113 6.64 -0.98 1.14
N VAL A 114 7.94 -1.25 0.95
CA VAL A 114 8.62 -0.97 -0.33
C VAL A 114 8.06 -1.87 -1.42
N GLY A 115 7.80 -3.14 -1.11
CA GLY A 115 7.13 -4.05 -2.02
C GLY A 115 5.76 -3.54 -2.45
N LEU A 116 4.93 -3.08 -1.50
CA LEU A 116 3.59 -2.54 -1.78
C LEU A 116 3.67 -1.33 -2.72
N LEU A 117 4.61 -0.42 -2.47
CA LEU A 117 4.84 0.77 -3.30
C LEU A 117 5.28 0.37 -4.72
N ALA A 118 6.23 -0.54 -4.84
CA ALA A 118 6.72 -1.00 -6.13
C ALA A 118 5.62 -1.69 -6.95
N LEU A 119 4.88 -2.61 -6.33
CA LEU A 119 3.81 -3.36 -7.01
C LEU A 119 2.57 -2.50 -7.30
N SER A 120 2.19 -1.57 -6.41
CA SER A 120 1.11 -0.63 -6.68
C SER A 120 1.47 0.37 -7.78
N GLY A 121 2.73 0.81 -7.84
CA GLY A 121 3.26 1.62 -8.94
C GLY A 121 3.28 0.85 -10.27
N LEU A 122 3.73 -0.40 -10.25
CA LEU A 122 3.70 -1.28 -11.42
C LEU A 122 2.28 -1.52 -11.90
N ALA A 123 1.34 -1.74 -10.98
CA ALA A 123 -0.08 -1.91 -11.27
C ALA A 123 -0.70 -0.65 -11.90
N ALA A 124 -0.32 0.55 -11.41
CA ALA A 124 -0.74 1.82 -12.00
C ALA A 124 -0.14 2.06 -13.40
N TYR A 125 1.10 1.61 -13.63
CA TYR A 125 1.79 1.71 -14.92
C TYR A 125 1.22 0.74 -15.97
N GLN A 126 0.99 -0.51 -15.57
CA GLN A 126 0.43 -1.57 -16.42
C GLN A 126 -1.09 -1.44 -16.61
N TRP A 127 -1.74 -0.51 -15.91
CA TRP A 127 -3.14 -0.23 -16.12
C TRP A 127 -3.37 0.10 -17.59
N PRO A 128 -4.34 -0.56 -18.26
CA PRO A 128 -4.55 -0.35 -19.68
C PRO A 128 -4.74 1.14 -19.96
N ARG A 129 -3.79 1.72 -20.69
CA ARG A 129 -3.95 3.02 -21.31
C ARG A 129 -5.04 2.79 -22.34
N GLN A 130 -6.29 3.12 -22.01
CA GLN A 130 -7.30 3.25 -23.03
C GLN A 130 -6.81 4.39 -23.93
N GLY A 131 -6.11 4.01 -25.01
CA GLY A 131 -5.84 4.87 -26.12
C GLY A 131 -7.17 5.36 -26.66
N HIS A 132 -7.19 6.64 -27.01
CA HIS A 132 -8.16 7.20 -27.95
C HIS A 132 -8.18 6.39 -29.23
#